data_AF-A0A2X3MKI0-F1
#
_entry.id   AF-A0A2X3MKI0-F1
#
_cell.length_a   1.000
_cell.length_b   1.000
_cell.length_c   1.000
_cell.angle_alpha   90.00
_cell.angle_beta   90.00
_cell.angle_gamma   90.00
#
_symmetry.space_group_name_H-M   'P 1'
#
loop_
_entity.id
_entity.type
_entity.pdbx_description
1 polymer ?
#
loop_
_entity_poly.entity_id
_entity_poly.type
_entity_poly.pdbx_seq_one_letter_code
_entity_poly.pdbx_strand_id
1 'polypeptide(L)'
;MNPISWLVLALLVVGTALILWWRWTRRVTRGLARVTAAWGELEKALAERATALEAMHAELEQAGYVPEGRPRLREAVAKLRQATGPRDLAAADRAVEDVLLQIYRGLPRERIEAIRQAQDRLAQADEERDLARRSYNDLALSWAFLVHRFPYRQIARHRRLVPPEPFLLPGEEADWARRHLDRP
;
A
#
# COMPACT_ATOMS: atom_id res chain seq x y z
N MET A 1 -37.57 -45.00 -2.53
CA MET A 1 -37.09 -43.65 -2.96
C MET A 1 -37.03 -43.64 -4.48
N ASN A 2 -37.76 -42.73 -5.12
CA ASN A 2 -37.91 -42.75 -6.58
C ASN A 2 -36.67 -42.17 -7.28
N PRO A 3 -36.23 -42.72 -8.43
CA PRO A 3 -35.05 -42.25 -9.15
C PRO A 3 -35.19 -40.78 -9.59
N ILE A 4 -36.41 -40.32 -9.84
CA ILE A 4 -36.72 -38.92 -10.16
C ILE A 4 -36.38 -37.99 -8.99
N SER A 5 -36.65 -38.41 -7.75
CA SER A 5 -36.32 -37.61 -6.55
C SER A 5 -34.81 -37.44 -6.38
N TRP A 6 -34.02 -38.47 -6.73
CA TRP A 6 -32.55 -38.38 -6.74
C TRP A 6 -32.03 -37.45 -7.82
N LEU A 7 -32.63 -37.44 -9.01
CA LEU A 7 -32.26 -36.52 -10.09
C LEU A 7 -32.53 -35.06 -9.72
N VAL A 8 -33.71 -34.78 -9.14
CA VAL A 8 -34.06 -33.42 -8.67
C VAL A 8 -33.11 -32.97 -7.57
N LEU A 9 -32.80 -33.85 -6.61
CA LEU A 9 -31.84 -33.55 -5.54
C LEU A 9 -30.44 -33.27 -6.10
N ALA A 10 -29.96 -34.09 -7.03
CA ALA A 10 -28.65 -33.91 -7.68
C ALA A 10 -28.58 -32.56 -8.41
N LEU A 11 -29.63 -32.20 -9.15
CA LEU A 11 -29.69 -30.93 -9.88
C LEU A 11 -29.68 -29.73 -8.93
N LEU A 12 -30.38 -29.81 -7.80
CA LEU A 12 -30.41 -28.77 -6.78
C LEU A 12 -29.04 -28.61 -6.08
N VAL A 13 -28.36 -29.71 -5.77
CA VAL A 13 -27.01 -29.70 -5.19
C VAL A 13 -26.01 -29.09 -6.16
N VAL A 14 -26.03 -29.50 -7.43
CA VAL A 14 -25.15 -28.96 -8.48
C VAL A 14 -25.42 -27.47 -8.69
N GLY A 15 -26.69 -27.07 -8.79
CA GLY A 15 -27.07 -25.66 -8.94
C GLY A 15 -26.57 -24.80 -7.77
N THR A 16 -26.74 -25.29 -6.53
CA THR A 16 -26.26 -24.60 -5.33
C THR A 16 -24.73 -24.49 -5.31
N ALA A 17 -24.02 -25.56 -5.67
CA ALA A 17 -22.56 -25.56 -5.75
C ALA A 17 -22.04 -24.56 -6.79
N LEU A 18 -22.68 -24.47 -7.96
CA LEU A 18 -22.33 -23.50 -9.00
C LEU A 18 -22.52 -22.04 -8.52
N ILE A 19 -23.63 -21.76 -7.83
CA ILE A 19 -23.90 -20.43 -7.27
C ILE A 19 -22.83 -20.07 -6.23
N LEU A 20 -22.51 -20.99 -5.31
CA LEU A 20 -21.48 -20.76 -4.29
C LEU A 20 -20.11 -20.55 -4.92
N TRP A 21 -19.73 -21.39 -5.89
CA TRP A 21 -18.48 -21.25 -6.64
C TRP A 21 -18.36 -19.88 -7.31
N TRP A 22 -19.43 -19.42 -7.95
CA TRP A 22 -19.47 -18.10 -8.57
C TRP A 22 -19.35 -16.96 -7.55
N ARG A 23 -20.03 -17.07 -6.40
CA ARG A 23 -19.93 -16.08 -5.31
C ARG A 23 -18.51 -16.01 -4.74
N TRP A 24 -17.86 -17.15 -4.50
CA TRP A 24 -16.49 -17.19 -4.02
C TRP A 24 -15.52 -16.62 -5.04
N THR A 25 -15.70 -16.96 -6.31
CA THR A 25 -14.89 -16.42 -7.41
C THR A 25 -15.02 -14.91 -7.48
N ARG A 26 -16.24 -14.38 -7.45
CA ARG A 26 -16.49 -12.93 -7.41
C ARG A 26 -15.85 -12.25 -6.20
N ARG A 27 -15.85 -12.91 -5.03
CA ARG A 27 -15.22 -12.35 -3.82
C ARG A 27 -13.71 -12.20 -4.00
N VAL A 28 -13.03 -13.22 -4.54
CA VAL A 28 -11.57 -13.17 -4.77
C VAL A 28 -11.21 -12.13 -5.83
N THR A 29 -11.91 -12.11 -6.97
CA THR A 29 -11.59 -11.18 -8.05
C THR A 29 -11.89 -9.73 -7.69
N ARG A 30 -13.02 -9.45 -7.01
CA ARG A 30 -13.32 -8.11 -6.49
C ARG A 30 -12.36 -7.70 -5.38
N GLY A 31 -11.94 -8.65 -4.55
CA GLY A 31 -10.89 -8.42 -3.57
C GLY A 31 -9.60 -7.94 -4.24
N LEU A 32 -9.15 -8.67 -5.26
CA LEU A 32 -7.92 -8.32 -5.98
C LEU A 32 -8.05 -6.97 -6.68
N ALA A 33 -9.18 -6.70 -7.35
CA ALA A 33 -9.44 -5.42 -7.99
C ALA A 33 -9.38 -4.24 -7.00
N ARG A 34 -9.86 -4.42 -5.76
CA ARG A 34 -9.73 -3.41 -4.71
C ARG A 34 -8.28 -3.21 -4.26
N VAL A 35 -7.50 -4.28 -4.16
CA VAL A 35 -6.05 -4.16 -3.87
C VAL A 35 -5.35 -3.39 -4.98
N THR A 36 -5.62 -3.71 -6.25
CA THR A 36 -5.04 -3.01 -7.40
C THR A 36 -5.43 -1.54 -7.43
N ALA A 37 -6.69 -1.20 -7.11
CA ALA A 37 -7.12 0.19 -7.01
C ALA A 37 -6.40 0.93 -5.87
N ALA A 38 -6.30 0.32 -4.68
CA ALA A 38 -5.60 0.91 -3.54
C ALA A 38 -4.10 1.09 -3.80
N TRP A 39 -3.49 0.19 -4.60
CA TRP A 39 -2.11 0.35 -5.07
C TRP A 39 -1.96 1.60 -5.94
N GLY A 40 -2.86 1.82 -6.89
CA GLY A 40 -2.83 3.02 -7.74
C GLY A 40 -2.99 4.33 -6.94
N GLU A 41 -3.84 4.34 -5.92
CA GLU A 41 -3.96 5.49 -5.01
C GLU A 41 -2.67 5.72 -4.20
N LEU A 42 -2.00 4.66 -3.76
CA LEU A 42 -0.72 4.77 -3.06
C LEU A 42 0.39 5.27 -3.99
N GLU A 43 0.48 4.79 -5.23
CA GLU A 43 1.44 5.29 -6.22
C GLU A 43 1.23 6.79 -6.49
N LYS A 44 -0.03 7.22 -6.60
CA LYS A 44 -0.36 8.64 -6.75
C LYS A 44 0.10 9.47 -5.54
N ALA A 45 -0.23 9.03 -4.33
CA ALA A 45 0.18 9.73 -3.11
C ALA A 45 1.71 9.79 -2.95
N LEU A 46 2.43 8.73 -3.34
CA LEU A 46 3.91 8.73 -3.37
C LEU A 46 4.47 9.72 -4.40
N ALA A 47 3.83 9.87 -5.56
CA ALA A 47 4.23 10.85 -6.57
C ALA A 47 3.99 12.30 -6.11
N GLU A 48 2.86 12.56 -5.43
CA GLU A 48 2.55 13.85 -4.80
C GLU A 48 3.56 14.17 -3.70
N ARG A 49 3.88 13.19 -2.84
CA ARG A 49 4.94 13.29 -1.83
C ARG A 49 6.29 13.61 -2.46
N ALA A 50 6.70 12.90 -3.51
CA ALA A 50 7.94 13.18 -4.23
C ALA A 50 8.00 14.63 -4.74
N THR A 51 6.89 15.15 -5.26
CA THR A 51 6.78 16.53 -5.72
C THR A 51 6.90 17.53 -4.56
N ALA A 52 6.26 17.26 -3.42
CA ALA A 52 6.38 18.08 -2.22
C ALA A 52 7.81 18.08 -1.64
N LEU A 53 8.50 16.94 -1.69
CA LEU A 53 9.91 16.82 -1.29
C LEU A 53 10.84 17.65 -2.18
N GLU A 54 10.60 17.67 -3.50
CA GLU A 54 11.36 18.50 -4.43
C GLU A 54 11.14 20.00 -4.18
N ALA A 55 9.89 20.40 -3.91
CA ALA A 55 9.59 21.77 -3.52
C ALA A 55 10.30 22.15 -2.22
N MET A 56 10.26 21.29 -1.20
CA MET A 56 10.99 21.48 0.05
C MET A 56 12.50 21.60 -0.18
N HIS A 57 13.07 20.75 -1.03
CA HIS A 57 14.49 20.84 -1.40
C HIS A 57 14.83 22.20 -2.02
N ALA A 58 14.01 22.70 -2.95
CA ALA A 58 14.24 23.99 -3.60
C ALA A 58 14.23 25.15 -2.59
N GLU A 59 13.28 25.17 -1.66
CA GLU A 59 13.21 26.20 -0.61
C GLU A 59 14.43 26.14 0.33
N LEU A 60 14.88 24.94 0.71
CA LEU A 60 16.10 24.75 1.51
C LEU A 60 17.36 25.20 0.76
N GLU A 61 17.39 25.00 -0.56
CA GLU A 61 18.49 25.42 -1.42
C GLU A 61 18.57 26.95 -1.47
N GLN A 62 17.45 27.61 -1.77
CA GLN A 62 17.34 29.06 -1.85
C GLN A 62 17.64 29.76 -0.51
N ALA A 63 17.20 29.17 0.61
CA ALA A 63 17.47 29.70 1.95
C ALA A 63 18.89 29.41 2.47
N GLY A 64 19.68 28.58 1.79
CA GLY A 64 21.03 28.23 2.22
C GLY A 64 21.10 27.28 3.42
N TYR A 65 20.02 26.58 3.75
CA TYR A 65 19.96 25.70 4.93
C TYR A 65 20.30 24.24 4.65
N VAL A 66 20.74 23.57 5.71
CA VAL A 66 21.03 22.13 5.77
C VAL A 66 21.88 21.63 4.59
N PRO A 67 23.06 22.23 4.33
CA PRO A 67 23.85 21.96 3.12
C PRO A 67 24.25 20.48 2.97
N GLU A 68 24.48 19.78 4.08
CA GLU A 68 24.80 18.35 4.09
C GLU A 68 23.57 17.44 3.90
N GLY A 69 22.38 17.89 4.30
CA GLY A 69 21.13 17.13 4.20
C GLY A 69 20.45 17.23 2.84
N ARG A 70 20.61 18.36 2.13
CA ARG A 70 20.07 18.56 0.77
C ARG A 70 20.48 17.48 -0.24
N PRO A 71 21.77 17.13 -0.42
CA PRO A 71 22.16 16.08 -1.37
C PRO A 71 21.58 14.71 -0.97
N ARG A 72 21.47 14.42 0.34
CA ARG A 72 20.83 13.19 0.83
C ARG A 72 19.34 13.14 0.52
N LEU A 73 18.64 14.28 0.64
CA LEU A 73 17.22 14.38 0.27
C LEU A 73 17.02 14.12 -1.21
N ARG A 74 17.85 14.76 -2.05
CA ARG A 74 17.80 14.58 -3.50
C ARG A 74 18.05 13.12 -3.89
N GLU A 75 19.04 12.46 -3.27
CA GLU A 75 19.33 11.05 -3.50
C GLU A 75 18.17 10.15 -3.04
N ALA A 76 17.58 10.41 -1.87
CA ALA A 76 16.45 9.65 -1.35
C ALA A 76 15.21 9.77 -2.25
N VAL A 77 14.91 10.97 -2.74
CA VAL A 77 13.82 11.19 -3.72
C VAL A 77 14.10 10.49 -5.05
N ALA A 78 15.34 10.50 -5.52
CA ALA A 78 15.73 9.79 -6.73
C ALA A 78 15.54 8.27 -6.57
N LYS A 79 15.94 7.70 -5.44
CA LYS A 79 15.70 6.28 -5.11
C LYS A 79 14.21 5.97 -5.02
N LEU A 80 13.41 6.84 -4.41
CA LEU A 80 11.95 6.68 -4.35
C LEU A 80 11.32 6.61 -5.74
N ARG A 81 11.78 7.42 -6.70
CA ARG A 81 11.29 7.39 -8.09
C ARG A 81 11.75 6.19 -8.90
N GLN A 82 12.93 5.65 -8.59
CA GLN A 82 13.52 4.53 -9.30
C GLN A 82 13.09 3.17 -8.74
N ALA A 83 12.63 3.12 -7.49
CA ALA A 83 12.17 1.91 -6.84
C ALA A 83 10.98 1.31 -7.59
N THR A 84 11.02 -0.01 -7.78
CA THR A 84 9.99 -0.74 -8.51
C THR A 84 9.35 -1.79 -7.61
N GLY A 85 8.03 -1.74 -7.51
CA GLY A 85 7.26 -2.68 -6.70
C GLY A 85 7.17 -2.29 -5.22
N PRO A 86 6.22 -2.90 -4.48
CA PRO A 86 5.82 -2.41 -3.17
C PRO A 86 6.92 -2.41 -2.10
N ARG A 87 7.76 -3.45 -2.05
CA ARG A 87 8.83 -3.54 -1.03
C ARG A 87 9.97 -2.57 -1.25
N ASP A 88 10.45 -2.45 -2.48
CA ASP A 88 11.53 -1.52 -2.81
C ASP A 88 11.08 -0.09 -2.58
N LEU A 89 9.82 0.22 -2.93
CA LEU A 89 9.23 1.52 -2.64
C LEU A 89 9.10 1.75 -1.13
N ALA A 90 8.69 0.76 -0.32
CA ALA A 90 8.63 0.89 1.14
C ALA A 90 10.01 1.15 1.76
N ALA A 91 11.07 0.51 1.25
CA ALA A 91 12.44 0.76 1.69
C ALA A 91 12.93 2.17 1.32
N ALA A 92 12.67 2.61 0.09
CA ALA A 92 13.03 3.96 -0.36
C ALA A 92 12.25 5.04 0.42
N ASP A 93 10.96 4.81 0.64
CA ASP A 93 10.05 5.68 1.39
C ASP A 93 10.51 5.84 2.85
N ARG A 94 10.98 4.76 3.48
CA ARG A 94 11.60 4.79 4.81
C ARG A 94 12.90 5.60 4.82
N ALA A 95 13.76 5.43 3.82
CA ALA A 95 15.01 6.19 3.72
C ALA A 95 14.74 7.71 3.61
N VAL A 96 13.66 8.12 2.94
CA VAL A 96 13.23 9.52 2.91
C VAL A 96 12.84 10.01 4.30
N GLU A 97 12.06 9.24 5.08
CA GLU A 97 11.69 9.62 6.46
C GLU A 97 12.92 9.85 7.34
N ASP A 98 13.91 8.96 7.25
CA ASP A 98 15.16 9.06 8.02
C ASP A 98 15.95 10.33 7.66
N VAL A 99 15.98 10.70 6.37
CA VAL A 99 16.62 11.93 5.90
C VAL A 99 15.86 13.17 6.36
N LEU A 100 14.53 13.19 6.25
CA LEU A 100 13.70 14.31 6.71
C LEU A 100 13.90 14.58 8.19
N LEU A 101 13.99 13.53 9.02
CA LEU A 101 14.29 13.67 10.45
C LEU A 101 15.62 14.39 10.70
N GLN A 102 16.66 14.11 9.89
CA GLN A 102 17.94 14.81 9.99
C GLN A 102 17.81 16.27 9.56
N ILE A 103 17.07 16.54 8.49
CA ILE A 103 16.84 17.91 7.99
C ILE A 103 16.12 18.74 9.04
N TYR A 104 15.03 18.24 9.60
CA TYR A 104 14.26 18.97 10.61
C TYR A 104 15.07 19.29 11.87
N ARG A 105 16.01 18.44 12.26
CA ARG A 105 16.94 18.73 13.37
C ARG A 105 17.94 19.83 13.05
N GLY A 106 18.30 20.00 11.77
CA GLY A 106 19.25 21.01 11.30
C GLY A 106 18.60 22.35 10.91
N LEU A 107 17.28 22.47 10.97
CA LEU A 107 16.59 23.72 10.65
C LEU A 107 16.75 24.76 11.76
N PRO A 108 16.92 26.05 11.42
CA PRO A 108 16.92 27.11 12.40
C PRO A 108 15.55 27.24 13.06
N ARG A 109 15.53 27.81 14.28
CA ARG A 109 14.27 28.10 15.00
C ARG A 109 13.52 29.30 14.43
N GLU A 110 14.20 30.11 13.62
CA GLU A 110 13.63 31.26 12.93
C GLU A 110 12.66 30.79 11.84
N ARG A 111 11.45 31.35 11.87
CA ARG A 111 10.38 30.93 10.96
C ARG A 111 10.55 31.60 9.61
N ILE A 112 11.06 30.87 8.62
CA ILE A 112 10.97 31.24 7.21
C ILE A 112 9.63 30.74 6.66
N GLU A 113 8.80 31.68 6.21
CA GLU A 113 7.44 31.40 5.76
C GLU A 113 7.40 30.46 4.55
N ALA A 114 8.33 30.59 3.60
CA ALA A 114 8.40 29.71 2.43
C ALA A 114 8.72 28.25 2.80
N ILE A 115 9.66 28.05 3.72
CA ILE A 115 9.99 26.71 4.25
C ILE A 115 8.81 26.15 5.03
N ARG A 116 8.14 26.96 5.85
CA ARG A 116 6.94 26.53 6.57
C ARG A 116 5.85 26.05 5.61
N GLN A 117 5.58 26.79 4.54
CA GLN A 117 4.60 26.37 3.53
C GLN A 117 5.00 25.08 2.82
N ALA A 118 6.29 24.89 2.54
CA ALA A 118 6.79 23.63 1.98
C ALA A 118 6.67 22.45 2.96
N GLN A 119 6.93 22.68 4.26
CA GLN A 119 6.69 21.69 5.31
C GLN A 119 5.21 21.34 5.44
N ASP A 120 4.33 22.32 5.40
CA ASP A 120 2.87 22.11 5.50
C ASP A 120 2.37 21.27 4.31
N ARG A 121 2.82 21.57 3.08
CA ARG A 121 2.49 20.77 1.89
C ARG A 121 3.05 19.35 1.97
N LEU A 122 4.28 19.20 2.46
CA LEU A 122 4.89 17.89 2.63
C LEU A 122 4.16 17.07 3.70
N ALA A 123 3.77 17.69 4.81
CA ALA A 123 3.01 17.04 5.86
C ALA A 123 1.64 16.56 5.36
N GLN A 124 0.96 17.36 4.53
CA GLN A 124 -0.27 16.93 3.88
C GLN A 124 -0.04 15.70 2.97
N ALA A 125 1.00 15.74 2.13
CA ALA A 125 1.33 14.62 1.25
C ALA A 125 1.75 13.36 2.04
N ASP A 126 2.43 13.52 3.17
CA ASP A 126 2.77 12.43 4.09
C ASP A 126 1.51 11.80 4.70
N GLU A 127 0.53 12.60 5.11
CA GLU A 127 -0.75 12.11 5.65
C GLU A 127 -1.55 11.33 4.60
N GLU A 128 -1.66 11.87 3.38
CA GLU A 128 -2.32 11.21 2.26
C GLU A 128 -1.64 9.88 1.92
N ARG A 129 -0.30 9.86 1.88
CA ARG A 129 0.50 8.65 1.71
C ARG A 129 0.25 7.63 2.83
N ASP A 130 0.19 8.06 4.09
CA ASP A 130 -0.05 7.15 5.23
C ASP A 130 -1.45 6.55 5.24
N LEU A 131 -2.47 7.30 4.78
CA LEU A 131 -3.81 6.80 4.57
C LEU A 131 -3.84 5.75 3.45
N ALA A 132 -3.24 6.06 2.30
CA ALA A 132 -3.18 5.16 1.15
C ALA A 132 -2.39 3.88 1.48
N ARG A 133 -1.26 4.01 2.18
CA ARG A 133 -0.43 2.90 2.67
C ARG A 133 -1.25 1.95 3.54
N ARG A 134 -2.00 2.49 4.50
CA ARG A 134 -2.84 1.69 5.39
C ARG A 134 -3.89 0.91 4.61
N SER A 135 -4.66 1.61 3.77
CA SER A 135 -5.70 1.01 2.94
C SER A 135 -5.15 -0.12 2.05
N TYR A 136 -4.03 0.13 1.37
CA TYR A 136 -3.38 -0.86 0.53
C TYR A 136 -2.94 -2.09 1.31
N ASN A 137 -2.19 -1.92 2.40
CA ASN A 137 -1.65 -3.02 3.19
C ASN A 137 -2.75 -3.88 3.81
N ASP A 138 -3.80 -3.26 4.35
CA ASP A 138 -4.94 -3.97 4.92
C ASP A 138 -5.65 -4.83 3.87
N LEU A 139 -5.85 -4.29 2.67
CA LEU A 139 -6.44 -5.03 1.56
C LEU A 139 -5.51 -6.13 1.02
N ALA A 140 -4.22 -5.86 0.86
CA ALA A 140 -3.25 -6.81 0.33
C ALA A 140 -3.12 -8.02 1.26
N LEU A 141 -2.94 -7.79 2.56
CA LEU A 141 -2.82 -8.84 3.57
C LEU A 141 -4.14 -9.58 3.79
N SER A 142 -5.27 -8.89 3.85
CA SER A 142 -6.58 -9.56 3.98
C SER A 142 -6.91 -10.43 2.75
N TRP A 143 -6.54 -9.98 1.55
CA TRP A 143 -6.65 -10.79 0.34
C TRP A 143 -5.72 -12.01 0.39
N ALA A 144 -4.46 -11.80 0.80
CA ALA A 144 -3.50 -12.88 0.96
C ALA A 144 -4.04 -13.95 1.93
N PHE A 145 -4.51 -13.57 3.12
CA PHE A 145 -5.11 -14.51 4.06
C PHE A 145 -6.37 -15.20 3.52
N LEU A 146 -7.23 -14.48 2.78
CA LEU A 146 -8.41 -15.05 2.15
C LEU A 146 -8.03 -16.20 1.20
N VAL A 147 -7.04 -16.01 0.33
CA VAL A 147 -6.66 -17.01 -0.68
C VAL A 147 -5.87 -18.18 -0.12
N HIS A 148 -5.42 -18.13 1.13
CA HIS A 148 -4.82 -19.29 1.80
C HIS A 148 -5.88 -20.30 2.27
N ARG A 149 -7.14 -19.88 2.43
CA ARG A 149 -8.23 -20.72 2.95
C ARG A 149 -8.98 -21.44 1.82
N PHE A 150 -9.42 -22.68 2.07
CA PHE A 150 -10.42 -23.34 1.22
C PHE A 150 -11.77 -22.62 1.32
N PRO A 151 -12.51 -22.39 0.22
CA PRO A 151 -12.26 -22.83 -1.16
C PRO A 151 -11.46 -21.85 -2.02
N TYR A 152 -11.16 -20.66 -1.50
CA TYR A 152 -10.50 -19.56 -2.22
C TYR A 152 -9.12 -19.94 -2.76
N ARG A 153 -8.36 -20.79 -2.05
CA ARG A 153 -7.08 -21.32 -2.51
C ARG A 153 -7.18 -22.03 -3.86
N GLN A 154 -8.23 -22.82 -4.07
CA GLN A 154 -8.42 -23.54 -5.33
C GLN A 154 -8.79 -22.59 -6.46
N ILE A 155 -9.62 -21.60 -6.17
CA ILE A 155 -10.00 -20.55 -7.14
C ILE A 155 -8.75 -19.75 -7.56
N ALA A 156 -7.94 -19.30 -6.60
CA ALA A 156 -6.72 -18.55 -6.87
C ALA A 156 -5.73 -19.38 -7.71
N ARG A 157 -5.51 -20.65 -7.35
CA ARG A 157 -4.65 -21.58 -8.11
C ARG A 157 -5.16 -21.81 -9.53
N HIS A 158 -6.44 -22.12 -9.69
CA HIS A 158 -7.05 -22.37 -11.01
C HIS A 158 -6.95 -21.14 -11.91
N ARG A 159 -7.10 -19.93 -11.34
CA ARG A 159 -7.01 -18.66 -12.06
C ARG A 159 -5.60 -18.08 -12.12
N ARG A 160 -4.58 -18.77 -11.59
CA ARG A 160 -3.19 -18.31 -11.53
C ARG A 160 -3.04 -16.91 -10.92
N LEU A 161 -3.84 -16.61 -9.90
CA LEU A 161 -3.77 -15.32 -9.20
C LEU A 161 -2.59 -15.33 -8.24
N VAL A 162 -1.71 -14.33 -8.37
CA VAL A 162 -0.56 -14.15 -7.51
C VAL A 162 -0.94 -13.19 -6.37
N PRO A 163 -0.61 -13.52 -5.11
CA PRO A 163 -0.79 -12.59 -4.01
C PRO A 163 -0.05 -11.28 -4.23
N PRO A 164 -0.71 -10.13 -4.02
CA PRO A 164 -0.05 -8.84 -4.06
C PRO A 164 0.97 -8.74 -2.93
N GLU A 165 2.11 -8.14 -3.22
CA GLU A 165 3.16 -7.90 -2.24
C GLU A 165 2.79 -6.68 -1.37
N PRO A 166 2.87 -6.75 -0.03
CA PRO A 166 2.54 -5.60 0.81
C PRO A 166 3.59 -4.49 0.72
N PHE A 167 3.17 -3.25 0.94
CA PHE A 167 4.04 -2.07 1.09
C PHE A 167 4.56 -2.03 2.54
N LEU A 168 5.46 -2.96 2.85
CA LEU A 168 6.04 -3.15 4.19
C LEU A 168 7.48 -3.60 4.06
N LEU A 169 8.29 -3.31 5.08
CA LEU A 169 9.63 -3.88 5.15
C LEU A 169 9.55 -5.38 5.46
N PRO A 170 10.55 -6.19 5.06
CA PRO A 170 10.57 -7.61 5.37
C PRO A 170 10.44 -7.86 6.88
N GLY A 171 9.45 -8.67 7.27
CA GLY A 171 9.21 -9.05 8.67
C GLY A 171 8.16 -8.18 9.37
N GLU A 172 7.73 -7.06 8.80
CA GLU A 172 6.68 -6.21 9.38
C GLU A 172 5.27 -6.75 9.13
N GLU A 173 5.08 -7.74 8.25
CA GLU A 173 3.78 -8.23 7.83
C GLU A 173 2.96 -8.81 9.00
N ALA A 174 3.60 -9.61 9.86
CA ALA A 174 2.94 -10.22 11.01
C ALA A 174 2.51 -9.17 12.04
N ASP A 175 3.37 -8.17 12.28
CA ASP A 175 3.13 -7.09 13.23
C ASP A 175 2.06 -6.13 12.73
N TRP A 176 2.01 -5.90 11.41
CA TRP A 176 0.94 -5.16 10.77
C TRP A 176 -0.41 -5.87 10.91
N ALA A 177 -0.45 -7.16 10.56
CA ALA A 177 -1.66 -7.97 10.63
C ALA A 177 -2.27 -7.99 12.04
N ARG A 178 -1.44 -8.20 13.08
CA ARG A 178 -1.89 -8.18 14.48
C ARG A 178 -2.51 -6.84 14.89
N ARG A 179 -2.02 -5.72 14.37
CA ARG A 179 -2.49 -4.38 14.75
C ARG A 179 -3.74 -3.93 14.00
N HIS A 180 -3.89 -4.34 12.74
CA HIS A 180 -4.90 -3.78 11.83
C HIS A 180 -5.99 -4.78 11.42
N LEU A 181 -5.70 -6.08 11.45
CA LEU A 181 -6.62 -7.12 10.95
C LEU A 181 -7.24 -7.96 12.07
N ASP A 182 -6.59 -8.08 13.23
CA ASP A 182 -7.08 -8.85 14.38
C ASP A 182 -8.00 -8.05 15.33
N ARG A 183 -8.47 -6.86 14.92
CA ARG A 183 -9.46 -6.11 15.71
C ARG A 183 -10.86 -6.71 15.48
N PRO A 184 -11.59 -7.05 16.56
CA PRO A 184 -12.90 -7.70 16.47
C PRO A 184 -13.96 -6.84 15.79
#